data_AF-A0A1V4YP94-F1
#
_entry.id   AF-A0A1V4YP94-F1
#
_cell.length_a   1.000
_cell.length_b   1.000
_cell.length_c   1.000
_cell.angle_alpha   90.00
_cell.angle_beta   90.00
_cell.angle_gamma   90.00
#
_symmetry.space_group_name_H-M   'P 1'
#
loop_
_entity.id
_entity.type
_entity.pdbx_description
1 polymer ?
#
loop_
_entity_poly.entity_id
_entity_poly.type
_entity_poly.pdbx_seq_one_letter_code
_entity_poly.pdbx_strand_id
1 'polypeptide(L)'
;MRIDLLIASLVVMVIGLVISGMIGSLILAVGIMLLLYVIFSREEAGEPEPARYVEPEYHKETPRQGERKKEREYQESQPRKRNVDRAERELRAWSPGKPGKRCPKCGSTSNPSDARFCADCGSKI
;
A
#
# COMPACT_ATOMS: atom_id res chain seq x y z
N MET A 1 4.93 -61.87 0.60
CA MET A 1 4.17 -61.10 -0.41
C MET A 1 2.97 -60.34 0.16
N ARG A 2 1.97 -60.98 0.82
CA ARG A 2 0.82 -60.22 1.37
C ARG A 2 1.20 -59.29 2.52
N ILE A 3 2.09 -59.74 3.41
CA ILE A 3 2.55 -58.95 4.56
C ILE A 3 3.42 -57.76 4.12
N ASP A 4 4.32 -57.96 3.15
CA ASP A 4 5.18 -56.89 2.60
C ASP A 4 4.34 -55.76 1.98
N LEU A 5 3.24 -56.11 1.30
CA LEU A 5 2.31 -55.14 0.71
C LEU A 5 1.57 -54.33 1.79
N LEU A 6 1.18 -54.98 2.89
CA LEU A 6 0.54 -54.32 4.02
C LEU A 6 1.50 -53.37 4.73
N ILE A 7 2.76 -53.78 4.92
CA ILE A 7 3.80 -52.94 5.50
C ILE A 7 4.06 -51.73 4.61
N ALA A 8 4.22 -51.92 3.30
CA ALA A 8 4.41 -50.82 2.36
C ALA A 8 3.24 -49.82 2.38
N SER A 9 2.00 -50.32 2.43
CA SER A 9 0.80 -49.47 2.52
C SER A 9 0.75 -48.68 3.83
N LEU A 10 1.06 -49.32 4.97
CA LEU A 10 1.14 -48.65 6.27
C LEU A 10 2.23 -47.58 6.28
N VAL A 11 3.40 -47.89 5.72
CA VAL A 11 4.52 -46.94 5.64
C VAL A 11 4.13 -45.72 4.81
N VAL A 12 3.53 -45.90 3.64
CA VAL A 12 3.08 -44.79 2.80
C VAL A 12 1.99 -43.96 3.49
N MET A 13 1.05 -44.61 4.17
CA MET A 13 0.01 -43.92 4.94
C MET A 13 0.61 -43.06 6.07
N VAL A 14 1.53 -43.62 6.85
CA VAL A 14 2.19 -42.90 7.96
C VAL A 14 3.02 -41.73 7.44
N ILE A 15 3.82 -41.93 6.39
CA ILE A 15 4.60 -40.87 5.76
C ILE A 15 3.67 -39.75 5.25
N GLY A 16 2.55 -40.11 4.61
CA GLY A 16 1.56 -39.13 4.14
C GLY A 16 0.95 -38.30 5.27
N LEU A 17 0.63 -38.93 6.42
CA LEU A 17 0.11 -38.22 7.60
C LEU A 17 1.15 -37.27 8.19
N VAL A 18 2.42 -37.67 8.25
CA VAL A 18 3.50 -36.81 8.75
C VAL A 18 3.71 -35.61 7.82
N ILE A 19 3.82 -35.86 6.51
CA ILE A 19 4.05 -34.80 5.52
C ILE A 19 2.88 -33.81 5.48
N SER A 20 1.63 -34.31 5.45
CA SER A 20 0.45 -33.43 5.46
C SER A 20 0.37 -32.59 6.74
N GLY A 21 0.73 -33.16 7.90
CA GLY A 21 0.84 -32.41 9.16
C GLY A 21 1.89 -31.31 9.11
N MET A 22 3.09 -31.60 8.59
CA MET A 22 4.16 -30.60 8.45
C MET A 22 3.75 -29.48 7.49
N ILE A 23 3.20 -29.81 6.32
CA ILE A 23 2.73 -28.82 5.35
C ILE A 23 1.61 -27.97 5.95
N GLY A 24 0.64 -28.59 6.63
CA GLY A 24 -0.45 -27.86 7.29
C GLY A 24 0.05 -26.89 8.35
N SER A 25 0.98 -27.32 9.20
CA SER A 25 1.59 -26.46 10.22
C SER A 25 2.37 -25.30 9.60
N LEU A 26 3.09 -25.51 8.51
CA LEU A 26 3.82 -24.46 7.80
C LEU A 26 2.88 -23.43 7.18
N ILE A 27 1.82 -23.89 6.51
CA ILE A 27 0.79 -23.01 5.94
C ILE A 27 0.13 -22.18 7.03
N LEU A 28 -0.23 -22.81 8.16
CA LEU A 28 -0.83 -22.12 9.29
C LEU A 28 0.12 -21.06 9.87
N ALA A 29 1.39 -21.40 10.06
CA ALA A 29 2.39 -20.47 10.59
C ALA A 29 2.62 -19.27 9.65
N VAL A 30 2.77 -19.51 8.34
CA VAL A 30 2.93 -18.44 7.34
C VAL A 30 1.66 -17.59 7.26
N GLY A 31 0.48 -18.22 7.30
CA GLY A 31 -0.80 -17.52 7.32
C GLY A 31 -0.96 -16.61 8.54
N ILE A 32 -0.61 -17.09 9.73
CA ILE A 32 -0.60 -16.29 10.97
C ILE A 32 0.43 -15.15 10.86
N MET A 33 1.65 -15.44 10.39
CA MET A 33 2.67 -14.41 10.19
C MET A 33 2.23 -13.31 9.22
N LEU A 34 1.62 -13.66 8.09
CA LEU A 34 1.07 -12.69 7.14
C LEU A 34 -0.11 -11.91 7.72
N LEU A 35 -1.00 -12.57 8.47
CA LEU A 35 -2.12 -11.92 9.15
C LEU A 35 -1.61 -10.90 10.17
N LEU A 36 -0.67 -11.30 11.03
CA LEU A 36 -0.04 -10.42 12.00
C LEU A 36 0.70 -9.29 11.30
N TYR A 37 1.47 -9.58 10.24
CA TYR A 37 2.14 -8.56 9.44
C TYR A 37 1.13 -7.51 8.94
N VAL A 38 0.00 -7.92 8.36
CA VAL A 38 -1.03 -6.97 7.90
C VAL A 38 -1.64 -6.19 9.06
N ILE A 39 -1.89 -6.80 10.22
CA ILE A 39 -2.43 -6.12 11.40
C ILE A 39 -1.44 -5.07 11.92
N PHE A 40 -0.19 -5.46 12.17
CA PHE A 40 0.86 -4.58 12.69
C PHE A 40 1.25 -3.49 11.69
N SER A 41 1.29 -3.78 10.38
CA SER A 41 1.50 -2.75 9.36
C SER A 41 0.39 -1.70 9.32
N ARG A 42 -0.82 -2.01 9.84
CA ARG A 42 -1.87 -1.00 10.01
C ARG A 42 -1.68 -0.16 11.27
N GLU A 43 -1.00 -0.68 12.29
CA GLU A 43 -0.63 0.09 13.48
C GLU A 43 0.50 1.09 13.19
N GLU A 44 1.43 0.76 12.28
CA GLU A 44 2.44 1.71 11.80
C GLU A 44 1.88 2.80 10.87
N ALA A 45 0.62 2.69 10.44
CA ALA A 45 -0.14 3.81 9.85
C ALA A 45 -0.73 4.74 10.92
N GLY A 46 -0.37 4.55 12.20
CA GLY A 46 -0.42 5.58 13.22
C GLY A 46 0.57 6.67 12.84
N GLU A 47 0.03 7.77 12.31
CA GLU A 47 0.75 9.01 12.03
C GLU A 47 1.80 9.26 13.12
N PRO A 48 3.10 9.32 12.79
CA PRO A 48 4.12 9.61 13.79
C PRO A 48 3.71 10.91 14.48
N GLU A 49 3.55 10.87 15.80
CA GLU A 49 3.15 12.02 16.59
C GLU A 49 4.00 13.21 16.13
N PRO A 50 3.39 14.28 15.58
CA PRO A 50 4.15 15.35 14.99
C PRO A 50 4.99 15.93 16.11
N ALA A 51 6.31 15.72 16.03
CA ALA A 51 7.27 16.32 16.93
C ALA A 51 6.87 17.80 17.03
N ARG A 52 6.43 18.24 18.22
CA ARG A 52 6.09 19.65 18.43
C ARG A 52 7.32 20.45 18.05
N TYR A 53 7.25 21.07 16.89
CA TYR A 53 8.30 21.93 16.41
C TYR A 53 8.30 23.15 17.32
N VAL A 54 9.25 23.19 18.26
CA VAL A 54 9.52 24.41 19.03
C VAL A 54 10.32 25.28 18.09
N GLU A 55 9.66 26.28 17.50
CA GLU A 55 10.29 27.26 16.62
C GLU A 55 11.39 28.00 17.42
N PRO A 56 12.67 27.89 17.04
CA PRO A 56 13.70 28.71 17.66
C PRO A 56 13.46 30.17 17.29
N GLU A 57 13.46 31.04 18.30
CA GLU A 57 13.23 32.47 18.14
C GLU A 57 14.43 33.09 17.40
N TYR A 58 14.37 33.06 16.07
CA TYR A 58 15.43 33.57 15.20
C TYR A 58 15.42 35.11 15.23
N HIS A 59 16.48 35.70 15.75
CA HIS A 59 16.70 37.14 15.68
C HIS A 59 16.83 37.56 14.21
N LYS A 60 15.80 38.23 13.68
CA LYS A 60 15.82 38.82 12.35
C LYS A 60 16.75 40.03 12.34
N GLU A 61 17.99 39.81 11.93
CA GLU A 61 18.83 40.91 11.46
C GLU A 61 18.22 41.51 10.19
N THR A 62 18.07 42.84 10.16
CA THR A 62 17.51 43.54 9.01
C THR A 62 18.48 43.50 7.82
N PRO A 63 18.02 43.12 6.60
CA PRO A 63 18.92 42.98 5.44
C PRO A 63 19.53 44.32 5.02
N ARG A 64 20.83 44.34 4.69
CA ARG A 64 21.47 45.54 4.11
C ARG A 64 20.94 45.76 2.69
N GLN A 65 20.86 47.03 2.25
CA GLN A 65 20.25 47.43 0.97
C GLN A 65 20.70 46.63 -0.27
N GLY A 66 21.92 46.07 -0.28
CA GLY A 66 22.42 45.25 -1.38
C GLY A 66 21.72 43.88 -1.52
N GLU A 67 21.20 43.32 -0.43
CA GLU A 67 20.56 42.00 -0.40
C GLU A 67 19.13 42.06 -0.95
N ARG A 68 18.41 43.16 -0.67
CA ARG A 68 17.05 43.40 -1.20
C ARG A 68 16.98 43.41 -2.72
N LYS A 69 18.05 43.83 -3.40
CA LYS A 69 18.09 43.86 -4.87
C LYS A 69 18.27 42.46 -5.45
N LYS A 70 19.15 41.65 -4.84
CA LYS A 70 19.35 40.23 -5.22
C LYS A 70 18.12 39.38 -4.94
N GLU A 71 17.42 39.62 -3.83
CA GLU A 71 16.16 38.94 -3.50
C GLU A 71 15.08 39.21 -4.55
N ARG A 72 14.93 40.46 -5.01
CA ARG A 72 13.97 40.79 -6.07
C ARG A 72 14.29 40.09 -7.39
N GLU A 73 15.56 40.05 -7.76
CA GLU A 73 16.00 39.41 -9.01
C GLU A 73 15.85 37.88 -8.95
N TYR A 74 16.11 37.27 -7.79
CA TYR A 74 15.85 35.85 -7.57
C TYR A 74 14.35 35.53 -7.55
N GLN A 75 13.54 36.42 -6.95
CA GLN A 75 12.09 36.24 -6.88
C GLN A 75 11.39 36.49 -8.22
N GLU A 76 11.99 37.30 -9.10
CA GLU A 76 11.52 37.54 -10.47
C GLU A 76 11.91 36.42 -11.44
N SER A 77 13.03 35.73 -11.19
CA SER A 77 13.41 34.51 -11.92
C SER A 77 12.65 33.25 -11.46
N GLN A 78 12.01 33.29 -10.29
CA GLN A 78 11.08 32.26 -9.87
C GLN A 78 9.73 32.35 -10.63
N PRO A 79 9.13 31.21 -11.03
CA PRO A 79 7.86 31.22 -11.72
C PRO A 79 6.79 31.90 -10.85
N ARG A 80 6.04 32.84 -11.43
CA ARG A 80 4.95 33.55 -10.73
C ARG A 80 4.04 32.53 -10.02
N LYS A 81 3.78 32.73 -8.73
CA LYS A 81 2.95 31.84 -7.88
C LYS A 81 1.66 31.36 -8.55
N ARG A 82 1.00 32.25 -9.32
CA ARG A 82 -0.20 31.92 -10.13
C ARG A 82 -0.01 30.73 -11.09
N ASN A 83 1.18 30.56 -11.65
CA ASN A 83 1.50 29.45 -12.55
C ASN A 83 1.67 28.14 -11.77
N VAL A 84 2.19 28.22 -10.54
CA VAL A 84 2.33 27.07 -9.63
C VAL A 84 0.95 26.58 -9.18
N ASP A 85 0.07 27.50 -8.75
CA ASP A 85 -1.30 27.19 -8.33
C ASP A 85 -2.15 26.58 -9.46
N ARG A 86 -1.82 26.90 -10.72
CA ARG A 86 -2.47 26.32 -11.90
C ARG A 86 -1.95 24.91 -12.18
N ALA A 87 -0.64 24.72 -12.17
CA ALA A 87 -0.02 23.41 -12.38
C ALA A 87 -0.45 22.40 -11.31
N GLU A 88 -0.56 22.82 -10.05
CA GLU A 88 -1.01 21.95 -8.96
C GLU A 88 -2.47 21.51 -9.13
N ARG A 89 -3.34 22.39 -9.66
CA ARG A 89 -4.72 22.03 -10.00
C ARG A 89 -4.81 21.07 -11.18
N GLU A 90 -3.98 21.26 -12.20
CA GLU A 90 -3.90 20.36 -13.35
C GLU A 90 -3.40 18.96 -12.93
N LEU A 91 -2.44 18.88 -12.00
CA LEU A 91 -1.98 17.62 -11.40
C LEU A 91 -3.08 16.91 -10.59
N ARG A 92 -3.88 17.63 -9.80
CA ARG A 92 -5.02 17.04 -9.06
C ARG A 92 -6.14 16.58 -10.00
N ALA A 93 -6.34 17.26 -11.13
CA ALA A 93 -7.34 16.89 -12.13
C ALA A 93 -6.96 15.62 -12.89
N TRP A 94 -5.66 15.37 -13.08
CA TRP A 94 -5.14 14.10 -13.60
C TRP A 94 -5.09 13.05 -12.48
N SER A 95 -6.24 12.50 -12.10
CA SER A 95 -6.28 11.28 -11.27
C SER A 95 -6.59 10.07 -12.16
N PRO A 96 -5.61 9.18 -12.43
CA PRO A 96 -5.83 7.98 -13.24
C PRO A 96 -6.54 6.85 -12.46
N GLY A 97 -7.03 7.09 -11.24
CA GLY A 97 -7.57 6.05 -10.37
C GLY A 97 -8.98 6.35 -9.90
N LYS A 98 -10.00 6.04 -10.72
CA LYS A 98 -11.35 5.86 -10.17
C LYS A 98 -11.38 4.55 -9.38
N PRO A 99 -11.92 4.52 -8.15
CA PRO A 99 -12.02 3.28 -7.38
C PRO A 99 -12.86 2.25 -8.16
N GLY A 100 -12.35 1.03 -8.24
CA GLY A 100 -13.00 -0.08 -8.93
C GLY A 100 -14.36 -0.45 -8.32
N LYS A 101 -15.24 -1.04 -9.13
CA LYS A 101 -16.56 -1.50 -8.67
C LYS A 101 -16.45 -2.85 -7.96
N ARG A 102 -17.11 -2.97 -6.82
CA ARG A 102 -17.25 -4.26 -6.15
C ARG A 102 -18.37 -5.09 -6.79
N CYS A 103 -18.08 -6.33 -7.13
CA CYS A 103 -19.08 -7.26 -7.63
C CYS A 103 -20.01 -7.71 -6.47
N PRO A 104 -21.34 -7.57 -6.60
CA PRO A 104 -22.28 -8.01 -5.57
C PRO A 104 -22.43 -9.54 -5.51
N LYS A 105 -22.00 -10.27 -6.56
CA LYS A 105 -22.15 -11.73 -6.66
C LYS A 105 -20.98 -12.50 -6.06
N CYS A 106 -19.74 -12.13 -6.42
CA CYS A 106 -18.53 -12.81 -5.93
C CYS A 106 -17.70 -11.98 -4.95
N GLY A 107 -18.05 -10.71 -4.74
CA GLY A 107 -17.33 -9.82 -3.80
C GLY A 107 -16.03 -9.21 -4.35
N SER A 108 -15.63 -9.55 -5.58
CA SER A 108 -14.41 -9.03 -6.23
C SER A 108 -14.38 -7.50 -6.28
N THR A 109 -13.26 -6.91 -5.88
CA THR A 109 -13.01 -5.45 -5.86
C THR A 109 -12.05 -4.98 -6.96
N SER A 110 -11.59 -5.89 -7.82
CA SER A 110 -10.61 -5.61 -8.88
C SER A 110 -11.25 -5.14 -10.19
N ASN A 111 -12.59 -5.02 -10.25
CA ASN A 111 -13.24 -4.59 -11.50
C ASN A 111 -12.99 -3.10 -11.74
N PRO A 112 -12.55 -2.70 -12.93
CA PRO A 112 -12.34 -1.29 -13.25
C PRO A 112 -13.65 -0.52 -13.19
N SER A 113 -13.56 0.80 -13.00
CA SER A 113 -14.73 1.66 -12.76
C SER A 113 -15.75 1.69 -13.92
N ASP A 114 -15.32 1.34 -15.13
CA ASP A 114 -16.09 1.28 -16.36
C ASP A 114 -16.53 -0.14 -16.75
N ALA A 115 -16.19 -1.16 -15.95
CA ALA A 115 -16.62 -2.54 -16.19
C ALA A 115 -18.16 -2.69 -16.13
N ARG A 116 -18.69 -3.42 -17.11
CA ARG A 116 -20.10 -3.84 -17.19
C ARG A 116 -20.33 -5.26 -16.67
N PHE A 117 -19.29 -6.06 -16.62
CA PHE A 117 -19.29 -7.45 -16.16
C PHE A 117 -18.09 -7.70 -15.26
N CYS A 118 -18.25 -8.59 -14.28
CA CYS A 118 -17.18 -8.95 -13.36
C CYS A 118 -16.14 -9.83 -14.07
N ALA A 119 -14.86 -9.48 -13.93
CA ALA A 119 -13.75 -10.22 -14.51
C ALA A 119 -13.60 -11.64 -13.91
N ASP A 120 -13.98 -11.82 -12.64
CA ASP A 120 -13.80 -13.09 -11.94
C ASP A 120 -14.98 -14.06 -12.08
N CYS A 121 -16.21 -13.56 -12.18
CA CYS A 121 -17.41 -14.43 -12.19
C CYS A 121 -18.39 -14.18 -13.35
N GLY A 122 -18.11 -13.22 -14.24
CA GLY A 122 -18.92 -12.93 -15.42
C GLY A 122 -20.30 -12.30 -15.15
N SER A 123 -20.68 -12.07 -13.90
CA SER A 123 -21.96 -11.40 -13.60
C SER A 123 -21.94 -9.93 -13.97
N LYS A 124 -23.09 -9.38 -14.36
CA LYS A 124 -23.26 -7.94 -14.61
C LYS A 124 -23.01 -7.12 -13.33
N ILE A 125 -22.29 -5.99 -13.43
CA ILE A 125 -21.91 -5.08 -12.33
C ILE A 125 -22.16 -3.61 -12.66
#